data_AF-A0A7V3K315-F1
#
_entry.id   AF-A0A7V3K315-F1
#
_cell.length_a   1.000
_cell.length_b   1.000
_cell.length_c   1.000
_cell.angle_alpha   90.00
_cell.angle_beta   90.00
_cell.angle_gamma   90.00
#
_symmetry.space_group_name_H-M   'P 1'
#
loop_
_entity.id
_entity.type
_entity.pdbx_description
1 polymer ?
#
loop_
_entity_poly.entity_id
_entity_poly.type
_entity_poly.pdbx_seq_one_letter_code
_entity_poly.pdbx_strand_id
1 'polypeptide(L)'
;MRVWDLHPGYLNRQSLLGEHQEIHALLTIVEEGRRGYAYHPETRRWREHLNALKMRHEMVVAEMRLRGYRHQSPVTVQGPVCWPEAFVDPPIRQFALLAERYRGKEPGRIPLPRSAQELWAQHKYSVLARDPERYRALGQRVAAAGSAPPPEDLVLELAMLLRQPPTPGGLRNALEHMWGYVHREGGLPPDGRAELRALLEAIQERAVRAGIRYLAESTALSDLAVWL
;
A
#
# COMPACT_ATOMS: atom_id res chain seq x y z
N MET A 1 -3.46 19.50 -3.09
CA MET A 1 -3.04 18.41 -3.99
C MET A 1 -1.86 17.71 -3.36
N ARG A 2 -2.02 16.44 -2.97
CA ARG A 2 -0.96 15.57 -2.49
C ARG A 2 -1.22 14.15 -2.96
N VAL A 3 -0.18 13.49 -3.44
CA VAL A 3 -0.21 12.04 -3.70
C VAL A 3 0.84 11.43 -2.79
N TRP A 4 0.41 10.57 -1.88
CA TRP A 4 1.30 9.96 -0.90
C TRP A 4 2.11 8.85 -1.56
N ASP A 5 3.37 8.72 -1.15
CA ASP A 5 4.23 7.61 -1.56
C ASP A 5 4.21 6.46 -0.54
N LEU A 6 3.53 6.67 0.59
CA LEU A 6 3.26 5.64 1.60
C LEU A 6 2.06 4.77 1.22
N HIS A 7 2.04 3.53 1.70
CA HIS A 7 0.94 2.60 1.46
C HIS A 7 -0.41 3.18 1.96
N PRO A 8 -1.53 3.08 1.19
CA PRO A 8 -2.82 3.69 1.55
C PRO A 8 -3.41 3.22 2.89
N GLY A 9 -2.99 2.05 3.37
CA GLY A 9 -3.33 1.52 4.71
C GLY A 9 -3.01 2.49 5.85
N TYR A 10 -1.98 3.34 5.72
CA TYR A 10 -1.63 4.36 6.71
C TYR A 10 -2.55 5.60 6.67
N LEU A 11 -3.31 5.77 5.60
CA LEU A 11 -4.16 6.94 5.43
C LEU A 11 -5.46 6.76 6.21
N ASN A 12 -5.83 7.74 7.03
CA ASN A 12 -7.16 7.75 7.64
C ASN A 12 -8.24 8.03 6.60
N ARG A 13 -9.52 7.94 6.99
CA ARG A 13 -10.66 8.13 6.08
C ARG A 13 -10.55 9.43 5.26
N GLN A 14 -10.25 10.54 5.90
CA GLN A 14 -10.20 11.84 5.21
C GLN A 14 -9.04 11.92 4.22
N SER A 15 -7.86 11.39 4.57
CA SER A 15 -6.69 11.44 3.68
C SER A 15 -6.79 10.43 2.53
N LEU A 16 -7.42 9.28 2.76
CA LEU A 16 -7.66 8.27 1.72
C LEU A 16 -8.62 8.81 0.65
N LEU A 17 -9.77 9.36 1.08
CA LEU A 17 -10.74 9.97 0.15
C LEU A 17 -10.19 11.24 -0.51
N GLY A 18 -9.40 12.02 0.24
CA GLY A 18 -8.72 13.20 -0.29
C GLY A 18 -7.72 12.84 -1.39
N GLU A 19 -6.87 11.83 -1.18
CA GLU A 19 -5.92 11.38 -2.21
C GLU A 19 -6.65 10.84 -3.45
N HIS A 20 -7.72 10.06 -3.27
CA HIS A 20 -8.56 9.58 -4.38
C HIS A 20 -9.06 10.74 -5.26
N GLN A 21 -9.60 11.80 -4.65
CA GLN A 21 -10.05 12.99 -5.37
C GLN A 21 -8.89 13.77 -6.02
N GLU A 22 -7.76 13.89 -5.33
CA GLU A 22 -6.59 14.63 -5.82
C GLU A 22 -5.94 13.93 -7.02
N ILE A 23 -5.96 12.60 -7.09
CA ILE A 23 -5.53 11.84 -8.28
C ILE A 23 -6.42 12.17 -9.48
N HIS A 24 -7.75 12.18 -9.33
CA HIS A 24 -8.65 12.58 -10.42
C HIS A 24 -8.40 14.03 -10.85
N ALA A 25 -8.21 14.94 -9.90
CA ALA A 25 -7.90 16.33 -10.21
C ALA A 25 -6.58 16.47 -11.01
N LEU A 26 -5.54 15.72 -10.64
CA LEU A 26 -4.27 15.67 -11.36
C LEU A 26 -4.44 15.17 -12.80
N LEU A 27 -5.16 14.06 -12.98
CA LEU A 27 -5.46 13.50 -14.30
C LEU A 27 -6.15 14.54 -15.18
N THR A 28 -7.24 15.14 -14.68
CA THR A 28 -7.96 16.20 -15.38
C THR A 28 -7.08 17.40 -15.72
N ILE A 29 -6.23 17.88 -14.80
CA ILE A 29 -5.33 19.00 -15.07
C ILE A 29 -4.37 18.68 -16.22
N VAL A 30 -3.79 17.48 -16.22
CA VAL A 30 -2.79 17.07 -17.21
C VAL A 30 -3.44 16.75 -18.55
N GLU A 31 -4.50 15.94 -18.58
CA GLU A 31 -5.16 15.49 -19.81
C GLU A 31 -5.86 16.63 -20.56
N GLU A 32 -6.47 17.57 -19.83
CA GLU A 32 -7.15 18.73 -20.44
C GLU A 32 -6.25 19.97 -20.58
N GLY A 33 -4.98 19.91 -20.15
CA GLY A 33 -4.04 21.04 -20.23
C GLY A 33 -4.48 22.29 -19.44
N ARG A 34 -5.13 22.10 -18.28
CA ARG A 34 -5.65 23.21 -17.47
C ARG A 34 -4.52 24.08 -16.91
N ARG A 35 -4.68 25.40 -16.95
CA ARG A 35 -3.69 26.37 -16.40
C ARG A 35 -3.70 26.45 -14.86
N GLY A 36 -4.87 26.28 -14.24
CA GLY A 36 -4.98 26.27 -12.77
C GLY A 36 -4.25 25.07 -12.17
N TYR A 37 -3.41 25.30 -11.16
CA TYR A 37 -2.57 24.27 -10.52
C TYR A 37 -1.56 23.55 -11.45
N ALA A 38 -1.36 24.03 -12.69
CA ALA A 38 -0.41 23.44 -13.63
C ALA A 38 1.03 23.40 -13.08
N TYR A 39 1.40 24.38 -12.26
CA TYR A 39 2.73 24.52 -11.64
C TYR A 39 2.82 23.94 -10.23
N HIS A 40 1.74 23.33 -9.71
CA HIS A 40 1.77 22.67 -8.42
C HIS A 40 2.83 21.54 -8.43
N PRO A 41 3.63 21.34 -7.37
CA PRO A 41 4.68 20.33 -7.33
C PRO A 41 4.21 18.93 -7.74
N GLU A 42 3.07 18.47 -7.22
CA GLU A 42 2.47 17.18 -7.64
C GLU A 42 2.08 17.15 -9.12
N THR A 43 1.49 18.22 -9.67
CA THR A 43 1.15 18.26 -11.10
C THR A 43 2.41 18.12 -11.95
N ARG A 44 3.49 18.82 -11.58
CA ARG A 44 4.78 18.71 -12.28
C ARG A 44 5.39 17.32 -12.13
N ARG A 45 5.32 16.74 -10.94
CA ARG A 45 5.84 15.40 -10.63
C ARG A 45 5.14 14.31 -11.43
N TRP A 46 3.83 14.40 -11.63
CA TRP A 46 3.05 13.34 -12.26
C TRP A 46 2.76 13.53 -13.75
N ARG A 47 3.07 14.69 -14.33
CA ARG A 47 2.69 15.05 -15.71
C ARG A 47 3.04 13.98 -16.75
N GLU A 48 4.23 13.42 -16.67
CA GLU A 48 4.74 12.40 -17.60
C GLU A 48 4.57 10.97 -17.07
N HIS A 49 3.85 10.78 -15.96
CA HIS A 49 3.80 9.53 -15.19
C HIS A 49 2.36 9.05 -14.94
N LEU A 50 1.42 9.36 -15.84
CA LEU A 50 -0.02 9.10 -15.63
C LEU A 50 -0.37 7.62 -15.43
N ASN A 51 0.37 6.69 -16.05
CA ASN A 51 0.17 5.25 -15.84
C ASN A 51 0.60 4.79 -14.43
N ALA A 52 1.66 5.39 -13.87
CA ALA A 52 2.01 5.17 -12.47
C ALA A 52 1.01 5.85 -11.53
N LEU A 53 0.44 7.00 -11.91
CA LEU A 53 -0.62 7.65 -11.15
C LEU A 53 -1.90 6.80 -11.14
N LYS A 54 -2.25 6.16 -12.25
CA LYS A 54 -3.31 5.13 -12.31
C LYS A 54 -2.99 3.96 -11.39
N MET A 55 -1.74 3.49 -11.36
CA MET A 55 -1.37 2.42 -10.44
C MET A 55 -1.53 2.84 -8.97
N ARG A 56 -1.12 4.07 -8.63
CA ARG A 56 -1.38 4.65 -7.31
C ARG A 56 -2.89 4.73 -7.01
N HIS A 57 -3.72 5.09 -7.99
CA HIS A 57 -5.17 5.06 -7.87
C HIS A 57 -5.68 3.66 -7.53
N GLU A 58 -5.23 2.61 -8.21
CA GLU A 58 -5.65 1.23 -7.90
C GLU A 58 -5.24 0.80 -6.49
N MET A 59 -4.07 1.23 -5.99
CA MET A 59 -3.68 1.00 -4.59
C MET A 59 -4.65 1.66 -3.61
N VAL A 60 -5.02 2.92 -3.86
CA VAL A 60 -6.00 3.65 -3.05
C VAL A 60 -7.37 2.97 -3.10
N VAL A 61 -7.82 2.55 -4.28
CA VAL A 61 -9.09 1.84 -4.47
C VAL A 61 -9.09 0.48 -3.80
N ALA A 62 -7.99 -0.26 -3.83
CA ALA A 62 -7.87 -1.54 -3.14
C ALA A 62 -8.05 -1.39 -1.62
N GLU A 63 -7.43 -0.36 -1.03
CA GLU A 63 -7.64 -0.03 0.39
C GLU A 63 -9.07 0.46 0.67
N MET A 64 -9.66 1.25 -0.23
CA MET A 64 -11.07 1.64 -0.14
C MET A 64 -12.00 0.41 -0.15
N ARG A 65 -11.82 -0.52 -1.08
CA ARG A 65 -12.62 -1.76 -1.14
C ARG A 65 -12.45 -2.61 0.11
N LEU A 66 -11.22 -2.75 0.61
CA LEU A 66 -10.93 -3.47 1.85
C LEU A 66 -11.67 -2.85 3.06
N ARG A 67 -11.85 -1.53 3.08
CA ARG A 67 -12.60 -0.81 4.13
C ARG A 67 -14.10 -0.69 3.85
N GLY A 68 -14.63 -1.39 2.84
CA GLY A 68 -16.06 -1.44 2.53
C GLY A 68 -16.59 -0.27 1.69
N TYR A 69 -15.74 0.58 1.13
CA TYR A 69 -16.18 1.64 0.22
C TYR A 69 -16.55 1.07 -1.15
N ARG A 70 -17.64 1.60 -1.72
CA ARG A 70 -18.06 1.29 -3.10
C ARG A 70 -17.46 2.32 -4.07
N HIS A 71 -16.34 1.96 -4.68
CA HIS A 71 -15.67 2.80 -5.68
C HIS A 71 -16.35 2.68 -7.06
N GLN A 72 -16.58 3.81 -7.75
CA GLN A 72 -17.31 3.86 -9.03
C GLN A 72 -16.68 4.80 -10.08
N SER A 73 -15.45 5.28 -9.87
CA SER A 73 -14.77 6.21 -10.79
C SER A 73 -13.43 5.64 -11.29
N PRO A 74 -13.44 4.58 -12.11
CA PRO A 74 -12.20 3.97 -12.60
C PRO A 74 -11.36 4.94 -13.46
N VAL A 75 -10.04 4.76 -13.45
CA VAL A 75 -9.08 5.51 -14.27
C VAL A 75 -8.62 4.65 -15.45
N THR A 76 -8.70 5.19 -16.68
CA THR A 76 -8.53 4.41 -17.92
C THR A 76 -7.25 4.71 -18.70
N VAL A 77 -6.28 5.41 -18.11
CA VAL A 77 -4.98 5.70 -18.74
C VAL A 77 -4.27 4.41 -19.17
N GLN A 78 -3.60 4.46 -20.33
CA GLN A 78 -2.87 3.35 -20.94
C GLN A 78 -1.41 3.72 -21.23
N GLY A 79 -0.54 2.71 -21.24
CA GLY A 79 0.89 2.84 -21.51
C GLY A 79 1.78 2.22 -20.43
N PRO A 80 3.10 2.32 -20.58
CA PRO A 80 4.05 1.76 -19.62
C PRO A 80 3.97 2.47 -18.27
N VAL A 81 4.11 1.71 -17.20
CA VAL A 81 4.18 2.27 -15.83
C VAL A 81 5.61 2.74 -15.57
N CYS A 82 5.78 4.05 -15.46
CA CYS A 82 7.02 4.69 -15.05
C CYS A 82 6.73 5.59 -13.85
N TRP A 83 7.30 5.28 -12.68
CA TRP A 83 7.12 6.08 -11.47
C TRP A 83 8.06 7.28 -11.47
N PRO A 84 7.65 8.44 -10.92
CA PRO A 84 8.57 9.55 -10.72
C PRO A 84 9.67 9.15 -9.73
N GLU A 85 10.92 9.49 -10.07
CA GLU A 85 12.09 9.28 -9.21
C GLU A 85 12.09 10.25 -8.03
N ALA A 86 11.69 11.49 -8.27
CA ALA A 86 11.64 12.53 -7.25
C ALA A 86 10.41 12.37 -6.34
N PHE A 87 10.59 12.72 -5.07
CA PHE A 87 9.52 12.86 -4.09
C PHE A 87 9.30 14.35 -3.80
N VAL A 88 8.04 14.78 -3.58
CA VAL A 88 7.77 16.13 -3.04
C VAL A 88 8.25 16.19 -1.60
N ASP A 89 7.90 15.17 -0.80
CA ASP A 89 8.46 14.91 0.51
C ASP A 89 8.97 13.46 0.53
N PRO A 90 10.19 13.17 1.02
CA PRO A 90 10.67 11.80 1.09
C PRO A 90 9.76 10.94 2.00
N PRO A 91 9.67 9.63 1.77
CA PRO A 91 8.76 8.74 2.52
C PRO A 91 8.84 8.87 4.05
N ILE A 92 10.04 9.02 4.62
CA ILE A 92 10.20 9.23 6.08
C ILE A 92 9.52 10.53 6.55
N ARG A 93 9.61 11.61 5.76
CA ARG A 93 8.97 12.90 6.08
C ARG A 93 7.46 12.79 5.96
N GLN A 94 6.94 11.98 5.03
CA GLN A 94 5.51 11.73 4.90
C GLN A 94 4.92 11.09 6.17
N PHE A 95 5.64 10.17 6.82
CA PHE A 95 5.20 9.62 8.12
C PHE A 95 5.07 10.71 9.19
N ALA A 96 6.02 11.64 9.26
CA ALA A 96 5.95 12.78 10.19
C ALA A 96 4.74 13.69 9.89
N LEU A 97 4.49 14.00 8.61
CA LEU A 97 3.32 14.80 8.19
C LEU A 97 2.00 14.12 8.55
N LEU A 98 1.91 12.80 8.40
CA LEU A 98 0.74 12.02 8.83
C LEU A 98 0.57 12.06 10.36
N ALA A 99 1.66 11.87 11.12
CA ALA A 99 1.62 11.91 12.58
C ALA A 99 1.15 13.28 13.11
N GLU A 100 1.63 14.37 12.51
CA GLU A 100 1.15 15.73 12.81
C GLU A 100 -0.33 15.89 12.47
N ARG A 101 -0.74 15.48 11.26
CA ARG A 101 -2.12 15.61 10.76
C ARG A 101 -3.14 14.82 11.57
N TYR A 102 -2.74 13.67 12.12
CA TYR A 102 -3.61 12.73 12.84
C TYR A 102 -3.60 12.92 14.35
N ARG A 103 -2.92 13.94 14.88
CA ARG A 103 -3.00 14.28 16.31
C ARG A 103 -4.47 14.53 16.69
N GLY A 104 -4.99 13.71 17.60
CA GLY A 104 -6.38 13.79 18.06
C GLY A 104 -7.43 13.32 17.03
N LYS A 105 -7.02 12.59 15.99
CA LYS A 105 -7.92 12.02 14.97
C LYS A 105 -7.74 10.51 14.87
N GLU A 106 -8.75 9.85 14.32
CA GLU A 106 -8.65 8.44 13.99
C GLU A 106 -7.53 8.21 12.95
N PRO A 107 -6.63 7.22 13.16
CA PRO A 107 -5.56 6.89 12.22
C PRO A 107 -6.09 6.12 11.00
N GLY A 108 -5.18 5.69 10.11
CA GLY A 108 -5.48 4.69 9.09
C GLY A 108 -5.75 3.31 9.68
N ARG A 109 -6.12 2.36 8.82
CA ARG A 109 -6.25 0.94 9.19
C ARG A 109 -4.95 0.41 9.79
N ILE A 110 -3.83 0.80 9.19
CA ILE A 110 -2.49 0.47 9.67
C ILE A 110 -2.00 1.66 10.53
N PRO A 111 -1.64 1.43 11.80
CA PRO A 111 -1.07 2.49 12.63
C PRO A 111 0.29 2.93 12.10
N LEU A 112 0.65 4.19 12.31
CA LEU A 112 1.98 4.69 11.93
C LEU A 112 3.05 3.95 12.76
N PRO A 113 4.08 3.37 12.12
CA PRO A 113 5.04 2.53 12.81
C PRO A 113 5.95 3.38 13.70
N ARG A 114 6.15 2.92 14.93
CA ARG A 114 7.01 3.56 15.93
C ARG A 114 8.42 2.98 15.94
N SER A 115 8.60 1.81 15.35
CA SER A 115 9.89 1.13 15.27
C SER A 115 10.10 0.47 13.91
N ALA A 116 11.36 0.18 13.58
CA ALA A 116 11.71 -0.60 12.39
C ALA A 116 11.02 -1.97 12.38
N GLN A 117 10.83 -2.59 13.56
CA GLN A 117 10.12 -3.86 13.72
C GLN A 117 8.64 -3.77 13.37
N GLU A 118 7.95 -2.71 13.82
CA GLU A 118 6.54 -2.48 13.47
C GLU A 118 6.41 -2.24 11.95
N LEU A 119 7.26 -1.36 11.39
CA LEU A 119 7.27 -1.09 9.96
C LEU A 119 7.50 -2.37 9.13
N TRP A 120 8.48 -3.19 9.54
CA TRP A 120 8.77 -4.46 8.87
C TRP A 120 7.60 -5.44 8.96
N ALA A 121 7.04 -5.62 10.16
CA ALA A 121 5.91 -6.52 10.38
C ALA A 121 4.72 -6.18 9.47
N GLN A 122 4.44 -4.88 9.30
CA GLN A 122 3.38 -4.37 8.42
C GLN A 122 3.62 -4.68 6.94
N HIS A 123 4.88 -4.69 6.47
CA HIS A 123 5.22 -4.82 5.04
C HIS A 123 5.65 -6.20 4.59
N LYS A 124 6.05 -7.09 5.51
CA LYS A 124 6.85 -8.26 5.14
C LYS A 124 6.19 -9.21 4.14
N TYR A 125 4.86 -9.33 4.10
CA TYR A 125 4.19 -10.18 3.11
C TYR A 125 4.12 -9.52 1.72
N SER A 126 3.99 -8.19 1.66
CA SER A 126 4.18 -7.44 0.43
C SER A 126 5.60 -7.60 -0.12
N VAL A 127 6.60 -7.65 0.78
CA VAL A 127 7.99 -7.93 0.39
C VAL A 127 8.18 -9.36 -0.08
N LEU A 128 7.67 -10.34 0.68
CA LEU A 128 7.79 -11.76 0.34
C LEU A 128 7.19 -12.09 -1.02
N ALA A 129 6.08 -11.44 -1.40
CA ALA A 129 5.43 -11.64 -2.68
C ALA A 129 6.28 -11.19 -3.88
N ARG A 130 7.23 -10.27 -3.65
CA ARG A 130 8.09 -9.68 -4.68
C ARG A 130 9.46 -10.33 -4.69
N ASP A 131 10.08 -10.43 -3.52
CA ASP A 131 11.49 -10.76 -3.39
C ASP A 131 11.77 -11.51 -2.07
N PRO A 132 11.80 -12.87 -2.11
CA PRO A 132 12.12 -13.69 -0.95
C PRO A 132 13.54 -13.49 -0.41
N GLU A 133 14.50 -13.05 -1.23
CA GLU A 133 15.87 -12.79 -0.79
C GLU A 133 15.93 -11.49 0.02
N ARG A 134 15.36 -10.40 -0.52
CA ARG A 134 15.20 -9.15 0.23
C ARG A 134 14.37 -9.35 1.48
N TYR A 135 13.34 -10.22 1.45
CA TYR A 135 12.58 -10.54 2.65
C TYR A 135 13.46 -11.06 3.79
N ARG A 136 14.36 -12.00 3.49
CA ARG A 136 15.29 -12.58 4.49
C ARG A 136 16.29 -11.53 4.96
N ALA A 137 16.89 -10.77 4.03
CA ALA A 137 17.88 -9.74 4.35
C ALA A 137 17.30 -8.63 5.24
N LEU A 138 16.13 -8.10 4.90
CA LEU A 138 15.44 -7.07 5.68
C LEU A 138 15.02 -7.59 7.05
N GLY A 139 14.51 -8.83 7.12
CA GLY A 139 14.17 -9.45 8.39
C GLY A 139 15.35 -9.55 9.35
N GLN A 140 16.53 -9.94 8.85
CA GLN A 140 17.77 -9.98 9.63
C GLN A 140 18.23 -8.58 10.06
N ARG A 141 18.21 -7.61 9.13
CA ARG A 141 18.58 -6.21 9.40
C ARG A 141 17.73 -5.59 10.51
N VAL A 142 16.42 -5.81 10.44
CA VAL A 142 15.46 -5.25 11.41
C VAL A 142 15.51 -5.97 12.76
N ALA A 143 15.78 -7.28 12.78
CA ALA A 143 15.95 -8.02 14.02
C ALA A 143 17.10 -7.44 14.87
N ALA A 144 18.18 -6.98 14.23
CA ALA A 144 19.32 -6.34 14.89
C ALA A 144 19.02 -4.93 15.43
N ALA A 145 18.03 -4.22 14.85
CA ALA A 145 17.73 -2.83 15.17
C ALA A 145 16.87 -2.64 16.45
N GLY A 146 16.28 -3.72 16.99
CA GLY A 146 15.45 -3.65 18.19
C GLY A 146 14.25 -2.69 18.06
N SER A 147 14.00 -1.89 19.10
CA SER A 147 12.89 -0.91 19.13
C SER A 147 13.24 0.47 18.57
N ALA A 148 14.36 0.59 17.84
CA ALA A 148 14.75 1.86 17.22
C ALA A 148 13.69 2.36 16.22
N PRO A 149 13.53 3.70 16.08
CA PRO A 149 12.70 4.28 15.02
C PRO A 149 13.11 3.76 13.64
N PRO A 150 12.18 3.68 12.67
CA PRO A 150 12.52 3.24 11.32
C PRO A 150 13.58 4.17 10.70
N PRO A 151 14.72 3.65 10.23
CA PRO A 151 15.71 4.47 9.54
C PRO A 151 15.19 4.83 8.13
N GLU A 152 15.62 5.98 7.62
CA GLU A 152 15.11 6.56 6.35
C GLU A 152 15.31 5.62 5.15
N ASP A 153 16.46 4.95 5.09
CA ASP A 153 16.81 3.99 4.04
C ASP A 153 15.83 2.80 4.00
N LEU A 154 15.43 2.26 5.16
CA LEU A 154 14.41 1.21 5.24
C LEU A 154 13.06 1.70 4.74
N VAL A 155 12.64 2.91 5.10
CA VAL A 155 11.36 3.45 4.65
C VAL A 155 11.36 3.65 3.13
N LEU A 156 12.44 4.22 2.60
CA LEU A 156 12.60 4.45 1.16
C LEU A 156 12.62 3.12 0.39
N GLU A 157 13.39 2.13 0.86
CA GLU A 157 13.50 0.82 0.24
C GLU A 157 12.14 0.11 0.17
N LEU A 158 11.35 0.14 1.24
CA LEU A 158 10.01 -0.44 1.25
C LEU A 158 9.05 0.29 0.31
N ALA A 159 9.06 1.63 0.32
CA ALA A 159 8.21 2.42 -0.58
C ALA A 159 8.52 2.14 -2.06
N MET A 160 9.80 2.00 -2.41
CA MET A 160 10.23 1.65 -3.76
C MET A 160 9.87 0.20 -4.13
N LEU A 161 10.01 -0.74 -3.20
CA LEU A 161 9.68 -2.14 -3.44
C LEU A 161 8.20 -2.32 -3.78
N LEU A 162 7.31 -1.63 -3.05
CA LEU A 162 5.86 -1.74 -3.26
C LEU A 162 5.39 -1.21 -4.62
N ARG A 163 6.20 -0.40 -5.31
CA ARG A 163 5.95 0.06 -6.70
C ARG A 163 6.17 -1.03 -7.76
N GLN A 164 6.83 -2.14 -7.40
CA GLN A 164 7.14 -3.25 -8.31
C GLN A 164 6.02 -4.31 -8.28
N PRO A 165 5.73 -4.99 -9.39
CA PRO A 165 4.81 -6.11 -9.40
C PRO A 165 5.39 -7.30 -8.62
N PRO A 166 4.56 -8.06 -7.87
CA PRO A 166 4.97 -9.32 -7.29
C PRO A 166 5.12 -10.41 -8.37
N THR A 167 5.82 -11.49 -8.03
CA THR A 167 5.90 -12.67 -8.91
C THR A 167 4.70 -13.59 -8.68
N PRO A 168 4.25 -14.38 -9.67
CA PRO A 168 3.13 -15.32 -9.47
C PRO A 168 3.39 -16.33 -8.35
N GLY A 169 4.62 -16.85 -8.25
CA GLY A 169 5.03 -17.76 -7.16
C GLY A 169 5.12 -17.05 -5.81
N GLY A 170 5.60 -15.82 -5.79
CA GLY A 170 5.66 -14.99 -4.58
C GLY A 170 4.27 -14.65 -4.04
N LEU A 171 3.31 -14.29 -4.91
CA LEU A 171 1.91 -14.07 -4.52
C LEU A 171 1.34 -15.28 -3.79
N ARG A 172 1.46 -16.47 -4.40
CA ARG A 172 1.01 -17.73 -3.78
C ARG A 172 1.66 -17.92 -2.42
N ASN A 173 2.99 -17.83 -2.35
CA ASN A 173 3.74 -18.02 -1.13
C ASN A 173 3.31 -17.06 0.00
N ALA A 174 3.17 -15.76 -0.31
CA ALA A 174 2.73 -14.77 0.66
C ALA A 174 1.30 -15.05 1.16
N LEU A 175 0.38 -15.42 0.27
CA LEU A 175 -1.00 -15.76 0.64
C LEU A 175 -1.08 -17.04 1.47
N GLU A 176 -0.31 -18.07 1.16
CA GLU A 176 -0.24 -19.30 1.97
C GLU A 176 0.29 -19.02 3.38
N HIS A 177 1.32 -18.18 3.50
CA HIS A 177 1.81 -17.73 4.80
C HIS A 177 0.76 -16.92 5.58
N MET A 178 0.01 -16.03 4.92
CA MET A 178 -1.07 -15.27 5.56
C MET A 178 -2.24 -16.19 5.97
N TRP A 179 -2.57 -17.17 5.14
CA TRP A 179 -3.62 -18.16 5.41
C TRP A 179 -3.35 -18.94 6.71
N GLY A 180 -2.09 -19.29 6.97
CA GLY A 180 -1.68 -19.98 8.20
C GLY A 180 -2.09 -19.28 9.50
N TYR A 181 -2.31 -17.96 9.49
CA TYR A 181 -2.79 -17.21 10.66
C TYR A 181 -4.31 -17.22 10.82
N VAL A 182 -5.07 -17.39 9.73
CA VAL A 182 -6.55 -17.33 9.73
C VAL A 182 -7.22 -18.70 9.63
N HIS A 183 -6.46 -19.76 9.30
CA HIS A 183 -6.97 -21.12 9.18
C HIS A 183 -7.26 -21.80 10.53
N ARG A 184 -6.60 -21.37 11.62
CA ARG A 184 -6.83 -21.92 12.97
C ARG A 184 -8.25 -21.68 13.50
N GLU A 185 -9.02 -20.80 12.87
CA GLU A 185 -10.43 -20.55 13.16
C GLU A 185 -11.40 -21.49 12.41
N GLY A 186 -10.87 -22.52 11.73
CA GLY A 186 -11.65 -23.57 11.08
C GLY A 186 -11.86 -23.33 9.58
N GLY A 187 -11.93 -24.44 8.82
CA GLY A 187 -12.20 -24.47 7.39
C GLY A 187 -10.93 -24.62 6.56
N LEU A 188 -10.81 -25.75 5.84
CA LEU A 188 -9.79 -26.00 4.83
C LEU A 188 -9.64 -24.79 3.89
N PRO A 189 -8.45 -24.52 3.31
CA PRO A 189 -8.37 -23.59 2.20
C PRO A 189 -9.46 -23.95 1.17
N PRO A 190 -10.08 -22.97 0.47
CA PRO A 190 -11.05 -23.26 -0.58
C PRO A 190 -10.50 -24.38 -1.47
N ASP A 191 -11.30 -25.40 -1.72
CA ASP A 191 -10.85 -26.70 -2.23
C ASP A 191 -10.08 -26.58 -3.57
N GLY A 192 -8.99 -27.32 -3.74
CA GLY A 192 -8.16 -27.31 -4.96
C GLY A 192 -7.27 -26.07 -5.14
N ARG A 193 -6.68 -25.90 -6.33
CA ARG A 193 -5.85 -24.72 -6.69
C ARG A 193 -6.71 -23.45 -6.76
N ALA A 194 -7.22 -22.99 -5.62
CA ALA A 194 -8.02 -21.79 -5.52
C ALA A 194 -7.33 -20.63 -6.24
N GLU A 195 -8.12 -19.91 -7.03
CA GLU A 195 -7.70 -18.67 -7.67
C GLU A 195 -7.19 -17.72 -6.57
N LEU A 196 -5.97 -17.17 -6.73
CA LEU A 196 -5.30 -16.39 -5.69
C LEU A 196 -6.17 -15.22 -5.18
N ARG A 197 -7.07 -14.71 -6.02
CA ARG A 197 -8.10 -13.72 -5.68
C ARG A 197 -9.03 -14.20 -4.58
N ALA A 198 -9.63 -15.38 -4.73
CA ALA A 198 -10.54 -15.96 -3.75
C ALA A 198 -9.84 -16.26 -2.41
N LEU A 199 -8.58 -16.71 -2.47
CA LEU A 199 -7.77 -16.91 -1.27
C LEU A 199 -7.53 -15.58 -0.52
N LEU A 200 -7.17 -14.51 -1.24
CA LEU A 200 -6.99 -13.19 -0.63
C LEU A 200 -8.29 -12.67 -0.01
N GLU A 201 -9.43 -12.80 -0.69
CA GLU A 201 -10.74 -12.38 -0.16
C GLU A 201 -11.09 -13.11 1.14
N ALA A 202 -10.88 -14.42 1.20
CA ALA A 202 -11.09 -15.20 2.42
C ALA A 202 -10.14 -14.76 3.56
N ILE A 203 -8.88 -14.41 3.24
CA ILE A 203 -7.94 -13.88 4.22
C ILE A 203 -8.39 -12.51 4.73
N GLN A 204 -8.82 -11.61 3.84
CA GLN A 204 -9.32 -10.28 4.19
C GLN A 204 -10.54 -10.38 5.10
N GLU A 205 -11.54 -11.19 4.73
CA GLU A 205 -12.76 -11.39 5.52
C GLU A 205 -12.44 -11.88 6.93
N ARG A 206 -11.59 -12.90 7.06
CA ARG A 206 -11.22 -13.47 8.35
C ARG A 206 -10.35 -12.53 9.17
N ALA A 207 -9.34 -11.91 8.57
CA ALA A 207 -8.48 -10.97 9.28
C ALA A 207 -9.27 -9.78 9.85
N VAL A 208 -10.27 -9.27 9.11
CA VAL A 208 -11.15 -8.18 9.55
C VAL A 208 -12.16 -8.67 10.59
N ARG A 209 -12.87 -9.79 10.34
CA ARG A 209 -13.91 -10.31 11.24
C ARG A 209 -13.36 -10.79 12.58
N ALA A 210 -12.23 -11.49 12.55
CA ALA A 210 -11.62 -12.07 13.74
C ALA A 210 -10.72 -11.09 14.51
N GLY A 211 -10.51 -9.88 13.97
CA GLY A 211 -9.64 -8.89 14.60
C GLY A 211 -8.21 -9.38 14.78
N ILE A 212 -7.69 -10.20 13.85
CA ILE A 212 -6.31 -10.70 13.88
C ILE A 212 -5.39 -9.51 13.57
N ARG A 213 -5.09 -8.74 14.62
CA ARG A 213 -4.41 -7.45 14.56
C ARG A 213 -3.18 -7.47 13.64
N TYR A 214 -2.38 -8.51 13.78
CA TYR A 214 -1.18 -8.70 13.00
C TYR A 214 -1.41 -8.73 11.48
N LEU A 215 -2.50 -9.35 10.99
CA LEU A 215 -2.86 -9.31 9.58
C LEU A 215 -3.67 -8.06 9.23
N ALA A 216 -4.54 -7.61 10.13
CA ALA A 216 -5.33 -6.39 9.94
C ALA A 216 -4.45 -5.14 9.73
N GLU A 217 -3.24 -5.13 10.29
CA GLU A 217 -2.23 -4.09 10.12
C GLU A 217 -1.26 -4.36 8.94
N SER A 218 -1.45 -5.44 8.17
CA SER A 218 -0.58 -5.78 7.03
C SER A 218 -0.91 -4.93 5.80
N THR A 219 0.12 -4.44 5.10
CA THR A 219 -0.03 -3.81 3.78
C THR A 219 -0.55 -4.80 2.74
N ALA A 220 -0.16 -6.08 2.86
CA ALA A 220 -0.47 -7.12 1.88
C ALA A 220 -1.97 -7.36 1.68
N LEU A 221 -2.82 -7.01 2.67
CA LEU A 221 -4.27 -7.15 2.51
C LEU A 221 -4.81 -6.33 1.33
N SER A 222 -4.36 -5.09 1.13
CA SER A 222 -4.79 -4.26 0.01
C SER A 222 -3.77 -4.22 -1.12
N ASP A 223 -2.47 -4.28 -0.80
CA ASP A 223 -1.41 -4.24 -1.81
C ASP A 223 -1.51 -5.41 -2.80
N LEU A 224 -1.64 -6.65 -2.31
CA LEU A 224 -1.70 -7.82 -3.20
C LEU A 224 -2.97 -7.84 -4.06
N ALA A 225 -4.04 -7.18 -3.61
CA ALA A 225 -5.29 -7.10 -4.35
C ALA A 225 -5.16 -6.32 -5.66
N VAL A 226 -4.15 -5.46 -5.79
CA VAL A 226 -3.88 -4.67 -7.00
C VAL A 226 -3.33 -5.55 -8.14
N TRP A 227 -2.72 -6.70 -7.80
CA TRP A 227 -1.97 -7.55 -8.72
C TRP A 227 -2.67 -8.88 -9.03
N LEU A 228 -3.89 -9.05 -8.54
CA LEU A 228 -4.77 -10.19 -8.76
C LEU A 228 -5.98 -9.78 -9.60
#